data_AF-A0A7G1P0C7-F1
#
_entry.id   AF-A0A7G1P0C7-F1
#
_cell.length_a   1.000
_cell.length_b   1.000
_cell.length_c   1.000
_cell.angle_alpha   90.00
_cell.angle_beta   90.00
_cell.angle_gamma   90.00
#
_symmetry.space_group_name_H-M   'P 1'
#
loop_
_entity.id
_entity.type
_entity.pdbx_description
1 polymer ?
#
loop_
_entity_poly.entity_id
_entity_poly.type
_entity_poly.pdbx_seq_one_letter_code
_entity_poly.pdbx_strand_id
1 'polypeptide(L)'
;MNQGGITALAMTKGEKGWFGGVIALAVVLFLLLLSSCGDDCDDAASAPDATVTVTAAPSPAGSQIGKSVDSAVEQARQAGLSVGIHDASDRDEAPRGDWTVCFEKATLSDVVFAAVPDEAPCPKKDGQRIPWPAMPNVKGTTYAKAVEKLGDAVGEVAVEAAYEDEAADDTNNKNGDYANWKVCFQSVKAGTALPYEPDVTLHAVKNGEVCPSAKGLYKEPTNDPDYVDPDYVAPDDGSSEDDGSSSGGSGSGEEDYTPGDKGGCPPGGCYNPCPPGGCR
;
A
#
# COMPACT_ATOMS: atom_id res chain seq x y z
N MET A 1 1.10 -38.21 -30.03
CA MET A 1 1.27 -38.41 -31.49
C MET A 1 1.01 -37.06 -32.15
N ASN A 2 1.84 -36.40 -32.94
CA ASN A 2 3.11 -36.74 -33.58
C ASN A 2 3.66 -35.42 -34.17
N GLN A 3 4.96 -35.14 -33.97
CA GLN A 3 5.93 -34.37 -34.81
C GLN A 3 5.54 -32.98 -35.39
N GLY A 4 6.38 -31.94 -35.51
CA GLY A 4 7.83 -31.66 -35.48
C GLY A 4 7.94 -30.19 -35.98
N GLY A 5 8.82 -29.28 -35.55
CA GLY A 5 10.27 -29.32 -35.46
C GLY A 5 10.92 -28.80 -36.76
N ILE A 6 11.22 -27.50 -36.92
CA ILE A 6 12.39 -26.99 -37.68
C ILE A 6 12.75 -25.52 -37.38
N THR A 7 13.98 -25.18 -37.74
CA THR A 7 14.93 -24.21 -37.20
C THR A 7 15.03 -22.89 -37.99
N ALA A 8 15.42 -21.82 -37.28
CA ALA A 8 16.11 -20.54 -37.62
C ALA A 8 16.12 -19.94 -39.03
N LEU A 9 16.03 -18.60 -39.09
CA LEU A 9 16.84 -17.77 -39.99
C LEU A 9 17.05 -16.36 -39.43
N ALA A 10 18.31 -15.94 -39.41
CA ALA A 10 18.81 -14.63 -39.05
C ALA A 10 18.41 -13.55 -40.08
N MET A 11 18.27 -12.30 -39.63
CA MET A 11 18.31 -11.13 -40.51
C MET A 11 19.39 -10.15 -40.05
N THR A 12 20.47 -10.11 -40.82
CA THR A 12 21.41 -9.00 -40.92
C THR A 12 21.02 -8.14 -42.13
N LYS A 13 21.00 -6.81 -41.98
CA LYS A 13 21.08 -5.82 -43.08
C LYS A 13 21.53 -4.49 -42.46
N GLY A 14 22.69 -3.91 -42.78
CA GLY A 14 23.04 -3.29 -44.07
C GLY A 14 22.40 -1.90 -44.12
N GLU A 15 23.07 -0.76 -44.30
CA GLU A 15 24.08 -0.43 -45.30
C GLU A 15 24.82 0.87 -44.95
N LYS A 16 26.08 0.95 -45.40
CA LYS A 16 26.90 2.17 -45.49
C LYS A 16 26.49 2.95 -46.75
N GLY A 17 26.35 4.27 -46.63
CA GLY A 17 26.16 5.18 -47.75
C GLY A 17 26.96 6.47 -47.57
N TRP A 18 27.98 6.62 -48.43
CA TRP A 18 28.87 7.77 -48.64
C TRP A 18 28.24 8.69 -49.68
N PHE A 19 28.04 9.98 -49.39
CA PHE A 19 28.04 11.16 -50.29
C PHE A 19 28.02 12.37 -49.33
N GLY A 20 28.92 13.37 -49.34
CA GLY A 20 29.48 14.11 -50.46
C GLY A 20 28.60 15.32 -50.77
N GLY A 21 29.02 16.54 -50.39
CA GLY A 21 28.45 17.77 -50.97
C GLY A 21 28.23 18.95 -50.02
N VAL A 22 28.93 20.03 -50.30
CA VAL A 22 28.95 21.36 -49.66
C VAL A 22 27.79 22.23 -50.20
N ILE A 23 27.43 23.30 -49.46
CA ILE A 23 27.08 24.67 -49.92
C ILE A 23 25.76 25.25 -49.33
N ALA A 24 25.98 26.11 -48.32
CA ALA A 24 25.52 27.50 -48.18
C ALA A 24 24.17 27.94 -47.57
N LEU A 25 24.34 29.01 -46.78
CA LEU A 25 23.53 30.23 -46.63
C LEU A 25 22.31 30.23 -45.70
N ALA A 26 22.49 30.84 -44.52
CA ALA A 26 21.82 32.10 -44.17
C ALA A 26 22.36 32.63 -42.82
N VAL A 27 23.34 33.53 -42.87
CA VAL A 27 23.73 34.39 -41.74
C VAL A 27 22.99 35.72 -41.93
N VAL A 28 22.01 35.98 -41.07
CA VAL A 28 21.34 37.29 -40.97
C VAL A 28 21.95 38.05 -39.80
N LEU A 29 22.95 38.86 -40.15
CA LEU A 29 23.09 40.28 -39.82
C LEU A 29 22.37 40.79 -38.55
N PHE A 30 23.12 41.08 -37.47
CA PHE A 30 22.79 42.20 -36.57
C PHE A 30 24.04 42.69 -35.79
N LEU A 31 24.36 43.98 -35.97
CA LEU A 31 25.20 44.88 -35.14
C LEU A 31 26.72 44.62 -35.17
N LEU A 32 27.54 45.27 -36.02
CA LEU A 32 27.81 46.73 -36.11
C LEU A 32 27.91 47.43 -34.76
N LEU A 33 29.09 47.37 -34.12
CA LEU A 33 29.71 48.44 -33.33
C LEU A 33 31.17 48.04 -33.06
N LEU A 34 32.11 48.59 -33.85
CA LEU A 34 33.39 49.13 -33.38
C LEU A 34 34.15 49.73 -34.57
N SER A 35 34.21 51.05 -34.52
CA SER A 35 34.89 51.95 -35.42
C SER A 35 36.33 52.18 -34.93
N SER A 36 37.27 52.31 -35.88
CA SER A 36 38.45 53.18 -35.83
C SER A 36 39.70 52.79 -35.00
N CYS A 37 40.76 52.43 -35.73
CA CYS A 37 42.22 52.69 -35.61
C CYS A 37 42.96 51.41 -36.05
N GLY A 38 43.86 51.36 -37.02
CA GLY A 38 44.93 52.29 -37.40
C GLY A 38 46.25 51.50 -37.31
N ASP A 39 47.01 51.45 -38.40
CA ASP A 39 48.19 50.60 -38.73
C ASP A 39 49.24 50.26 -37.63
N ASP A 40 49.84 49.09 -37.86
CA ASP A 40 51.20 48.62 -37.51
C ASP A 40 51.75 48.77 -36.07
N CYS A 41 51.86 47.61 -35.38
CA CYS A 41 52.91 47.32 -34.40
C CYS A 41 53.20 45.79 -34.37
N ASP A 42 54.34 45.37 -34.93
CA ASP A 42 55.10 44.21 -34.45
C ASP A 42 55.52 44.46 -32.99
N ASP A 43 55.10 43.61 -32.04
CA ASP A 43 55.98 43.09 -30.97
C ASP A 43 55.26 42.02 -30.13
N ALA A 44 56.07 41.10 -29.59
CA ALA A 44 55.66 39.95 -28.83
C ALA A 44 55.01 40.31 -27.48
N ALA A 45 53.87 39.70 -27.15
CA ALA A 45 53.43 39.55 -25.76
C ALA A 45 52.45 38.38 -25.61
N SER A 46 52.76 37.51 -24.66
CA SER A 46 52.07 36.30 -24.24
C SER A 46 50.54 36.34 -24.34
N ALA A 47 49.98 35.31 -25.00
CA ALA A 47 48.59 34.94 -24.77
C ALA A 47 48.39 34.66 -23.28
N PRO A 48 47.43 35.30 -22.60
CA PRO A 48 47.03 34.85 -21.28
C PRO A 48 46.34 33.51 -21.43
N ASP A 49 46.95 32.47 -20.85
CA ASP A 49 46.34 31.17 -20.65
C ASP A 49 45.14 31.37 -19.70
N ALA A 50 43.95 31.55 -20.28
CA ALA A 50 42.72 31.73 -19.54
C ALA A 50 42.35 30.38 -18.93
N THR A 51 42.86 30.12 -17.72
CA THR A 51 42.50 28.97 -16.92
C THR A 51 41.06 29.16 -16.45
N VAL A 52 40.10 28.61 -17.20
CA VAL A 52 38.71 28.53 -16.77
C VAL A 52 38.65 27.54 -15.62
N THR A 53 38.72 28.07 -14.41
CA THR A 53 38.45 27.28 -13.22
C THR A 53 36.93 27.20 -13.09
N VAL A 54 36.32 26.13 -13.61
CA VAL A 54 34.91 25.83 -13.35
C VAL A 54 34.82 25.39 -11.90
N THR A 55 34.60 26.34 -11.00
CA THR A 55 34.27 26.08 -9.60
C THR A 55 32.84 26.52 -9.34
N ALA A 56 31.90 25.70 -9.80
CA ALA A 56 30.62 25.49 -9.14
C ALA A 56 30.05 24.21 -9.73
N ALA A 57 29.95 23.17 -8.90
CA ALA A 57 28.98 22.12 -9.20
C ALA A 57 27.61 22.81 -9.29
N PRO A 58 26.84 22.65 -10.38
CA PRO A 58 25.43 23.04 -10.38
C PRO A 58 24.76 22.19 -9.29
N SER A 59 24.68 22.75 -8.09
CA SER A 59 23.78 22.27 -7.08
C SER A 59 22.41 22.85 -7.47
N PRO A 60 21.33 22.04 -7.49
CA PRO A 60 19.98 22.59 -7.47
C PRO A 60 19.91 23.64 -6.35
N ALA A 61 19.04 24.63 -6.43
CA ALA A 61 18.98 25.81 -5.55
C ALA A 61 18.84 25.50 -4.03
N GLY A 62 19.85 24.90 -3.41
CA GLY A 62 19.80 24.24 -2.11
C GLY A 62 19.50 22.74 -2.17
N SER A 63 19.65 22.09 -1.01
CA SER A 63 19.24 20.70 -0.78
C SER A 63 17.75 20.51 -1.04
N GLN A 64 17.38 19.41 -1.68
CA GLN A 64 16.00 19.03 -1.95
C GLN A 64 15.44 18.04 -0.91
N ILE A 65 16.20 17.72 0.14
CA ILE A 65 15.72 16.83 1.21
C ILE A 65 14.48 17.44 1.88
N GLY A 66 13.45 16.60 2.07
CA GLY A 66 12.15 16.99 2.61
C GLY A 66 11.20 17.64 1.59
N LYS A 67 11.59 17.74 0.32
CA LYS A 67 10.70 18.17 -0.77
C LYS A 67 10.04 16.98 -1.45
N SER A 68 8.93 17.24 -2.15
CA SER A 68 8.35 16.23 -3.03
C SER A 68 9.28 15.94 -4.20
N VAL A 69 9.25 14.70 -4.69
CA VAL A 69 10.02 14.26 -5.85
C VAL A 69 9.75 15.14 -7.06
N ASP A 70 8.48 15.48 -7.35
CA ASP A 70 8.12 16.35 -8.48
C ASP A 70 8.81 17.71 -8.41
N SER A 71 8.77 18.35 -7.24
CA SER A 71 9.41 19.65 -7.02
C SER A 71 10.94 19.55 -7.12
N ALA A 72 11.53 18.52 -6.52
CA ALA A 72 12.97 18.29 -6.56
C ALA A 72 13.48 18.03 -7.99
N VAL A 73 12.75 17.23 -8.76
CA VAL A 73 13.04 16.91 -10.16
C VAL A 73 12.94 18.14 -11.04
N GLU A 74 11.88 18.94 -10.86
CA GLU A 74 11.71 20.19 -11.60
C GLU A 74 12.90 21.13 -11.36
N GLN A 75 13.26 21.34 -10.09
CA GLN A 75 14.38 22.21 -9.72
C GLN A 75 15.72 21.71 -10.25
N ALA A 76 15.98 20.41 -10.18
CA ALA A 76 17.20 19.82 -10.73
C ALA A 76 17.27 19.99 -12.26
N ARG A 77 16.16 19.79 -12.97
CA ARG A 77 16.10 19.97 -14.42
C ARG A 77 16.25 21.43 -14.84
N GLN A 78 15.66 22.36 -14.10
CA GLN A 78 15.86 23.80 -14.32
C GLN A 78 17.33 24.21 -14.13
N ALA A 79 18.06 23.51 -13.26
CA ALA A 79 19.50 23.67 -13.09
C ALA A 79 20.35 22.93 -14.17
N GLY A 80 19.71 22.29 -15.16
CA GLY A 80 20.39 21.57 -16.23
C GLY A 80 20.93 20.19 -15.86
N LEU A 81 20.51 19.63 -14.71
CA LEU A 81 20.93 18.33 -14.24
C LEU A 81 20.06 17.20 -14.82
N SER A 82 20.70 16.07 -15.08
CA SER A 82 19.99 14.80 -15.25
C SER A 82 19.55 14.26 -13.88
N VAL A 83 18.41 13.57 -13.83
CA VAL A 83 17.80 13.16 -12.55
C VAL A 83 17.54 11.65 -12.52
N GLY A 84 18.08 10.99 -11.50
CA GLY A 84 17.71 9.63 -11.09
C GLY A 84 16.84 9.67 -9.85
N ILE A 85 15.93 8.71 -9.71
CA ILE A 85 15.03 8.61 -8.54
C ILE A 85 14.86 7.13 -8.20
N HIS A 86 15.00 6.78 -6.92
CA HIS A 86 14.76 5.43 -6.42
C HIS A 86 14.13 5.46 -5.02
N ASP A 87 13.57 4.33 -4.59
CA ASP A 87 13.02 4.19 -3.23
C ASP A 87 14.16 4.14 -2.21
N ALA A 88 14.10 5.02 -1.21
CA ALA A 88 15.12 5.12 -0.17
C ALA A 88 15.12 3.94 0.81
N SER A 89 14.09 3.10 0.76
CA SER A 89 13.88 2.00 1.69
C SER A 89 14.57 0.71 1.27
N ASP A 90 14.39 -0.37 2.04
CA ASP A 90 14.80 -1.72 1.64
C ASP A 90 13.86 -2.36 0.60
N ARG A 91 12.94 -1.56 0.04
CA ARG A 91 12.00 -1.95 -1.00
C ARG A 91 12.41 -1.23 -2.28
N ASP A 92 12.38 -1.95 -3.40
CA ASP A 92 12.71 -1.40 -4.71
C ASP A 92 11.44 -0.90 -5.43
N GLU A 93 10.63 -0.08 -4.74
CA GLU A 93 9.41 0.49 -5.33
C GLU A 93 9.75 1.66 -6.27
N ALA A 94 8.89 1.92 -7.27
CA ALA A 94 9.07 3.06 -8.15
C ALA A 94 8.51 4.32 -7.48
N PRO A 95 9.33 5.34 -7.15
CA PRO A 95 8.85 6.52 -6.45
C PRO A 95 7.85 7.32 -7.30
N ARG A 96 6.86 7.89 -6.61
CA ARG A 96 5.86 8.78 -7.22
C ARG A 96 6.23 10.24 -6.99
N GLY A 97 5.59 11.14 -7.73
CA GLY A 97 5.89 12.58 -7.67
C GLY A 97 5.63 13.25 -6.32
N ASP A 98 4.66 12.72 -5.58
CA ASP A 98 4.26 13.14 -4.23
C ASP A 98 5.17 12.60 -3.11
N TRP A 99 6.07 11.66 -3.42
CA TRP A 99 6.98 11.09 -2.42
C TRP A 99 7.97 12.12 -1.89
N THR A 100 8.41 11.96 -0.66
CA THR A 100 9.35 12.87 -0.01
C THR A 100 10.80 12.42 -0.21
N VAL A 101 11.66 13.32 -0.67
CA VAL A 101 13.10 13.07 -0.83
C VAL A 101 13.79 12.98 0.53
N CYS A 102 14.44 11.85 0.81
CA CYS A 102 15.18 11.61 2.05
C CYS A 102 16.69 11.76 1.90
N PHE A 103 17.21 11.36 0.74
CA PHE A 103 18.62 11.47 0.43
C PHE A 103 18.80 12.05 -0.96
N GLU A 104 19.88 12.80 -1.13
CA GLU A 104 20.29 13.32 -2.41
C GLU A 104 21.79 13.04 -2.61
N LYS A 105 22.14 12.67 -3.84
CA LYS A 105 23.53 12.53 -4.25
C LYS A 105 23.71 13.26 -5.58
N ALA A 106 24.38 14.40 -5.54
CA ALA A 106 24.62 15.25 -6.70
C ALA A 106 26.06 15.16 -7.20
N THR A 107 26.23 15.28 -8.50
CA THR A 107 27.50 15.48 -9.21
C THR A 107 27.46 16.82 -9.98
N LEU A 108 28.37 17.02 -10.94
CA LEU A 108 28.35 18.18 -11.83
C LEU A 108 27.24 18.12 -12.89
N SER A 109 26.69 16.94 -13.18
CA SER A 109 25.77 16.73 -14.32
C SER A 109 24.52 15.91 -13.97
N ASP A 110 24.52 15.26 -12.82
CA ASP A 110 23.43 14.39 -12.37
C ASP A 110 23.12 14.60 -10.90
N VAL A 111 21.88 14.30 -10.53
CA VAL A 111 21.46 14.14 -9.14
C VAL A 111 20.57 12.91 -9.03
N VAL A 112 20.81 12.11 -8.00
CA VAL A 112 19.98 10.97 -7.65
C VAL A 112 19.25 11.27 -6.34
N PHE A 113 17.93 11.19 -6.38
CA PHE A 113 17.07 11.32 -5.21
C PHE A 113 16.61 9.95 -4.73
N ALA A 114 16.82 9.67 -3.45
CA ALA A 114 16.20 8.53 -2.79
C ALA A 114 15.01 9.05 -1.99
N ALA A 115 13.81 8.54 -2.28
CA ALA A 115 12.56 9.04 -1.73
C ALA A 115 11.77 7.96 -0.99
N VAL A 116 10.95 8.38 -0.04
CA VAL A 116 9.99 7.52 0.67
C VAL A 116 8.56 7.97 0.34
N PRO A 117 7.55 7.09 0.50
CA PRO A 117 6.16 7.50 0.42
C PRO A 117 5.88 8.72 1.31
N ASP A 118 4.85 9.47 0.97
CA ASP A 118 4.46 10.62 1.79
C ASP A 118 4.21 10.20 3.25
N GLU A 119 4.56 11.11 4.18
CA GLU A 119 4.47 10.93 5.65
C GLU A 119 5.35 9.80 6.22
N ALA A 120 6.01 9.00 5.38
CA ALA A 120 6.94 7.99 5.84
C ALA A 120 8.20 8.62 6.44
N PRO A 121 8.70 8.13 7.59
CA PRO A 121 9.94 8.63 8.14
C PRO A 121 11.12 8.22 7.26
N CYS A 122 12.06 9.14 7.04
CA CYS A 122 13.28 8.79 6.33
C CYS A 122 14.07 7.70 7.08
N PRO A 123 14.55 6.66 6.39
CA PRO A 123 15.44 5.70 7.03
C PRO A 123 16.75 6.37 7.43
N LYS A 124 17.56 5.68 8.25
CA LYS A 124 18.83 6.25 8.70
C LYS A 124 19.86 6.35 7.58
N LYS A 125 19.74 5.47 6.58
CA LYS A 125 20.56 5.43 5.38
C LYS A 125 19.70 4.96 4.20
N ASP A 126 20.08 5.38 3.02
CA ASP A 126 19.54 4.89 1.75
C ASP A 126 19.66 3.36 1.66
N GLY A 127 18.60 2.70 1.20
CA GLY A 127 18.46 1.25 1.12
C GLY A 127 18.11 0.55 2.45
N GLN A 128 17.77 1.30 3.51
CA GLN A 128 17.39 0.70 4.80
C GLN A 128 15.88 0.77 5.03
N ARG A 129 15.38 -0.18 5.82
CA ARG A 129 13.97 -0.20 6.24
C ARG A 129 13.52 1.13 6.85
N ILE A 130 12.34 1.58 6.39
CA ILE A 130 11.64 2.74 6.95
C ILE A 130 11.33 2.49 8.44
N PRO A 131 11.75 3.38 9.36
CA PRO A 131 11.59 3.22 10.80
C PRO A 131 10.20 3.67 11.25
N TRP A 132 9.16 2.99 10.77
CA TRP A 132 7.77 3.24 11.18
C TRP A 132 7.61 3.16 12.70
N PRO A 133 6.76 4.02 13.31
CA PRO A 133 6.47 3.93 14.72
C PRO A 133 5.83 2.57 15.05
N ALA A 134 6.10 2.08 16.26
CA ALA A 134 5.53 0.83 16.72
C ALA A 134 4.19 1.06 17.41
N MET A 135 3.22 0.19 17.14
CA MET A 135 1.90 0.20 17.74
C MET A 135 1.99 0.15 19.27
N PRO A 136 1.52 1.18 19.98
CA PRO A 136 1.50 1.17 21.42
C PRO A 136 0.58 0.06 21.97
N ASN A 137 0.89 -0.44 23.16
CA ASN A 137 -0.06 -1.26 23.91
C ASN A 137 -1.09 -0.34 24.59
N VAL A 138 -2.36 -0.47 24.19
CA VAL A 138 -3.50 0.26 24.75
C VAL A 138 -4.48 -0.67 25.47
N LYS A 139 -4.17 -1.96 25.56
CA LYS A 139 -5.01 -2.91 26.31
C LYS A 139 -5.08 -2.50 27.79
N GLY A 140 -6.29 -2.50 28.34
CA GLY A 140 -6.58 -2.15 29.72
C GLY A 140 -6.68 -0.64 29.99
N THR A 141 -6.38 0.22 29.02
CA THR A 141 -6.65 1.66 29.14
C THR A 141 -8.10 1.97 28.76
N THR A 142 -8.56 3.18 29.07
CA THR A 142 -9.85 3.65 28.56
C THR A 142 -9.74 4.01 27.08
N TYR A 143 -10.85 3.98 26.34
CA TYR A 143 -10.87 4.37 24.92
C TYR A 143 -10.32 5.78 24.71
N ALA A 144 -10.76 6.77 25.49
CA ALA A 144 -10.24 8.14 25.37
C ALA A 144 -8.71 8.24 25.55
N LYS A 145 -8.14 7.49 26.50
CA LYS A 145 -6.69 7.43 26.72
C LYS A 145 -5.98 6.69 25.60
N ALA A 146 -6.63 5.69 25.01
CA ALA A 146 -6.09 5.00 23.85
C ALA A 146 -6.02 5.94 22.64
N VAL A 147 -7.08 6.68 22.33
CA VAL A 147 -7.10 7.69 21.26
C VAL A 147 -6.01 8.74 21.49
N GLU A 148 -5.87 9.26 22.72
CA GLU A 148 -4.80 10.22 23.05
C GLU A 148 -3.40 9.62 22.85
N LYS A 149 -3.19 8.37 23.25
CA LYS A 149 -1.89 7.70 23.17
C LYS A 149 -1.51 7.31 21.74
N LEU A 150 -2.50 6.96 20.91
CA LEU A 150 -2.26 6.62 19.51
C LEU A 150 -1.96 7.89 18.70
N GLY A 151 -2.68 8.99 18.94
CA GLY A 151 -2.42 10.29 18.32
C GLY A 151 -2.30 10.17 16.79
N ASP A 152 -1.33 10.90 16.23
CA ASP A 152 -1.08 10.94 14.78
C ASP A 152 -0.26 9.72 14.27
N ALA A 153 -0.04 8.69 15.09
CA ALA A 153 0.68 7.50 14.63
C ALA A 153 -0.21 6.54 13.81
N VAL A 154 -1.51 6.81 13.78
CA VAL A 154 -2.57 6.01 13.15
C VAL A 154 -3.58 6.98 12.53
N GLY A 155 -4.32 6.53 11.53
CA GLY A 155 -5.40 7.30 10.92
C GLY A 155 -6.63 7.31 11.83
N GLU A 156 -7.61 6.49 11.51
CA GLU A 156 -8.85 6.40 12.29
C GLU A 156 -8.71 5.47 13.51
N VAL A 157 -9.24 5.88 14.67
CA VAL A 157 -9.38 5.02 15.86
C VAL A 157 -10.86 4.76 16.13
N ALA A 158 -11.37 3.62 15.69
CA ALA A 158 -12.74 3.17 15.95
C ALA A 158 -12.85 2.42 17.28
N VAL A 159 -14.01 2.50 17.94
CA VAL A 159 -14.39 1.61 19.06
C VAL A 159 -15.52 0.69 18.66
N GLU A 160 -15.36 -0.58 19.01
CA GLU A 160 -16.40 -1.60 18.91
C GLU A 160 -16.60 -2.26 20.28
N ALA A 161 -17.74 -2.91 20.48
CA ALA A 161 -17.93 -3.71 21.67
C ALA A 161 -17.02 -4.95 21.63
N ALA A 162 -16.56 -5.40 22.79
CA ALA A 162 -15.79 -6.64 22.89
C ALA A 162 -16.66 -7.90 22.93
N TYR A 163 -17.94 -7.75 23.23
CA TYR A 163 -18.95 -8.80 23.21
C TYR A 163 -19.88 -8.58 22.01
N GLU A 164 -20.31 -9.65 21.34
CA GLU A 164 -21.12 -9.59 20.11
C GLU A 164 -22.57 -9.13 20.37
N ASP A 165 -23.09 -9.30 21.58
CA ASP A 165 -24.42 -8.85 22.01
C ASP A 165 -24.44 -7.43 22.61
N GLU A 166 -23.33 -6.72 22.56
CA GLU A 166 -23.23 -5.33 23.01
C GLU A 166 -22.93 -4.43 21.80
N ALA A 167 -23.42 -3.20 21.85
CA ALA A 167 -23.19 -2.21 20.79
C ALA A 167 -22.27 -1.11 21.29
N ALA A 168 -21.20 -0.86 20.53
CA ALA A 168 -20.42 0.36 20.59
C ALA A 168 -19.98 0.70 19.17
N ASP A 169 -20.14 1.97 18.82
CA ASP A 169 -19.69 2.51 17.54
C ASP A 169 -19.41 4.00 17.76
N ASP A 170 -18.12 4.35 17.67
CA ASP A 170 -17.63 5.72 17.77
C ASP A 170 -16.22 5.78 17.19
N THR A 171 -15.80 6.99 16.79
CA THR A 171 -14.57 7.19 16.06
C THR A 171 -13.84 8.43 16.56
N ASN A 172 -12.55 8.27 16.87
CA ASN A 172 -11.64 9.33 17.32
C ASN A 172 -12.17 10.16 18.50
N ASN A 173 -13.13 9.61 19.26
CA ASN A 173 -13.85 10.39 20.25
C ASN A 173 -13.25 10.26 21.65
N LYS A 174 -12.69 11.36 22.14
CA LYS A 174 -12.13 11.46 23.50
C LYS A 174 -13.22 11.72 24.55
N ASN A 175 -14.39 12.21 24.14
CA ASN A 175 -15.45 12.71 24.99
C ASN A 175 -16.81 12.17 24.51
N GLY A 176 -17.26 11.05 25.05
CA GLY A 176 -18.51 10.43 24.61
C GLY A 176 -18.91 9.24 25.48
N ASP A 177 -19.99 8.57 25.10
CA ASP A 177 -20.57 7.45 25.83
C ASP A 177 -19.60 6.27 25.99
N TYR A 178 -18.63 6.16 25.07
CA TYR A 178 -17.62 5.10 25.04
C TYR A 178 -16.25 5.55 25.58
N ALA A 179 -16.06 6.83 25.89
CA ALA A 179 -14.76 7.40 26.28
C ALA A 179 -14.13 6.71 27.51
N ASN A 180 -14.96 6.28 28.46
CA ASN A 180 -14.55 5.59 29.68
C ASN A 180 -14.53 4.05 29.56
N TRP A 181 -14.87 3.49 28.40
CA TRP A 181 -14.86 2.05 28.20
C TRP A 181 -13.43 1.51 28.19
N LYS A 182 -13.24 0.33 28.78
CA LYS A 182 -11.92 -0.30 28.93
C LYS A 182 -11.62 -1.14 27.69
N VAL A 183 -10.49 -0.85 27.05
CA VAL A 183 -10.01 -1.58 25.87
C VAL A 183 -9.58 -2.99 26.25
N CYS A 184 -10.14 -3.99 25.57
CA CYS A 184 -9.84 -5.41 25.76
C CYS A 184 -8.95 -5.96 24.66
N PHE A 185 -9.19 -5.54 23.41
CA PHE A 185 -8.42 -5.94 22.25
C PHE A 185 -8.13 -4.73 21.34
N GLN A 186 -7.03 -4.80 20.61
CA GLN A 186 -6.64 -3.85 19.58
C GLN A 186 -6.43 -4.61 18.27
N SER A 187 -6.93 -4.09 17.15
CA SER A 187 -6.81 -4.74 15.83
C SER A 187 -5.35 -4.94 15.42
N VAL A 188 -4.52 -3.92 15.62
CA VAL A 188 -3.07 -3.98 15.41
C VAL A 188 -2.38 -4.40 16.70
N LYS A 189 -1.62 -5.50 16.66
CA LYS A 189 -0.88 -6.01 17.82
C LYS A 189 0.18 -5.01 18.28
N ALA A 190 0.30 -4.80 19.59
CA ALA A 190 1.35 -3.96 20.17
C ALA A 190 2.75 -4.38 19.70
N GLY A 191 3.59 -3.39 19.40
CA GLY A 191 4.95 -3.57 18.86
C GLY A 191 5.02 -3.79 17.35
N THR A 192 3.89 -3.97 16.67
CA THR A 192 3.84 -4.03 15.20
C THR A 192 4.15 -2.66 14.61
N ALA A 193 4.93 -2.58 13.55
CA ALA A 193 5.15 -1.33 12.82
C ALA A 193 3.83 -0.78 12.25
N LEU A 194 3.67 0.54 12.24
CA LEU A 194 2.50 1.24 11.72
C LEU A 194 2.86 1.94 10.40
N PRO A 195 2.83 1.24 9.26
CA PRO A 195 3.05 1.86 7.96
C PRO A 195 1.81 2.63 7.52
N TYR A 196 1.99 3.84 7.00
CA TYR A 196 0.90 4.64 6.41
C TYR A 196 -0.25 4.93 7.37
N GLU A 197 0.05 5.11 8.66
CA GLU A 197 -0.95 5.51 9.67
C GLU A 197 -2.23 4.65 9.59
N PRO A 198 -2.16 3.34 9.81
CA PRO A 198 -3.28 2.46 9.53
C PRO A 198 -4.45 2.73 10.48
N ASP A 199 -5.68 2.53 10.01
CA ASP A 199 -6.87 2.57 10.86
C ASP A 199 -6.83 1.45 11.91
N VAL A 200 -7.27 1.77 13.13
CA VAL A 200 -7.25 0.89 14.29
C VAL A 200 -8.63 0.77 14.90
N THR A 201 -9.10 -0.47 15.01
CA THR A 201 -10.31 -0.81 15.79
C THR A 201 -9.92 -1.28 17.18
N LEU A 202 -10.51 -0.67 18.20
CA LEU A 202 -10.37 -1.04 19.60
C LEU A 202 -11.66 -1.68 20.09
N HIS A 203 -11.58 -2.92 20.57
CA HIS A 203 -12.73 -3.59 21.17
C HIS A 203 -12.72 -3.34 22.67
N ALA A 204 -13.79 -2.76 23.20
CA ALA A 204 -13.87 -2.32 24.58
C ALA A 204 -15.12 -2.83 25.29
N VAL A 205 -15.09 -2.80 26.62
CA VAL A 205 -16.23 -3.11 27.50
C VAL A 205 -16.57 -1.91 28.37
N LYS A 206 -17.80 -1.83 28.87
CA LYS A 206 -18.20 -0.75 29.78
C LYS A 206 -17.31 -0.75 31.01
N ASN A 207 -17.15 0.43 31.62
CA ASN A 207 -16.32 0.55 32.80
C ASN A 207 -16.79 -0.39 33.93
N GLY A 208 -15.86 -1.15 34.52
CA GLY A 208 -16.15 -2.15 35.54
C GLY A 208 -16.42 -3.57 35.02
N GLU A 209 -16.67 -3.74 33.72
CA GLU A 209 -16.90 -5.07 33.14
C GLU A 209 -15.59 -5.84 32.91
N VAL A 210 -15.69 -7.17 32.85
CA VAL A 210 -14.56 -8.06 32.59
C VAL A 210 -14.37 -8.17 31.08
N CYS A 211 -13.12 -8.15 30.63
CA CYS A 211 -12.83 -8.41 29.22
C CYS A 211 -13.07 -9.88 28.91
N PRO A 212 -13.71 -10.22 27.77
CA PRO A 212 -13.83 -11.60 27.37
C PRO A 212 -12.45 -12.22 27.11
N SER A 213 -12.36 -13.54 27.21
CA SER A 213 -11.11 -14.28 26.99
C SER A 213 -10.67 -14.26 25.53
N ALA A 214 -11.63 -14.15 24.60
CA ALA A 214 -11.44 -14.04 23.16
C ALA A 214 -12.52 -13.12 22.55
N LYS A 215 -12.32 -12.72 21.29
CA LYS A 215 -13.37 -12.06 20.49
C LYS A 215 -14.45 -13.08 20.09
N GLY A 216 -15.63 -12.61 19.66
CA GLY A 216 -16.72 -13.49 19.23
C GLY A 216 -17.51 -14.12 20.37
N LEU A 217 -17.29 -13.67 21.61
CA LEU A 217 -18.04 -14.17 22.75
C LEU A 217 -19.26 -13.27 23.01
N TYR A 218 -20.33 -13.90 23.46
CA TYR A 218 -21.53 -13.24 23.96
C TYR A 218 -21.43 -13.08 25.46
N LYS A 219 -21.93 -11.96 25.97
CA LYS A 219 -21.98 -11.70 27.41
C LYS A 219 -23.04 -12.59 28.05
N GLU A 220 -24.21 -12.66 27.43
CA GLU A 220 -25.25 -13.62 27.77
C GLU A 220 -25.18 -14.78 26.77
N PRO A 221 -24.80 -16.00 27.21
CA PRO A 221 -24.65 -17.15 26.31
C PRO A 221 -25.90 -17.43 25.47
N THR A 222 -27.10 -17.15 25.98
CA THR A 222 -28.37 -17.34 25.24
C THR A 222 -28.55 -16.45 24.02
N ASN A 223 -27.77 -15.37 23.90
CA ASN A 223 -27.76 -14.49 22.72
C ASN A 223 -26.90 -15.04 21.59
N ASP A 224 -26.07 -16.06 21.87
CA ASP A 224 -25.30 -16.75 20.84
C ASP A 224 -26.26 -17.53 19.91
N PRO A 225 -26.23 -17.29 18.58
CA PRO A 225 -27.08 -18.02 17.64
C PRO A 225 -26.84 -19.54 17.66
N ASP A 226 -25.66 -19.98 18.10
CA ASP A 226 -25.30 -21.39 18.24
C ASP A 226 -25.55 -21.92 19.67
N TYR A 227 -26.19 -21.13 20.56
CA TYR A 227 -26.49 -21.55 21.92
C TYR A 227 -27.42 -22.76 21.96
N VAL A 228 -26.94 -23.84 22.58
CA VAL A 228 -27.75 -24.99 22.97
C VAL A 228 -27.91 -24.94 24.48
N ASP A 229 -29.15 -24.84 24.95
CA ASP A 229 -29.45 -24.91 26.38
C ASP A 229 -29.06 -26.28 26.94
N PRO A 230 -28.09 -26.37 27.88
CA PRO A 230 -27.62 -27.64 28.41
C PRO A 230 -28.70 -28.39 29.22
N ASP A 231 -29.72 -27.68 29.71
CA ASP A 231 -30.85 -28.25 30.44
C ASP A 231 -32.05 -28.52 29.53
N TYR A 232 -31.94 -28.23 28.23
CA TYR A 232 -32.96 -28.58 27.25
C TYR A 232 -32.96 -30.08 27.02
N VAL A 233 -33.87 -30.76 27.71
CA VAL A 233 -34.31 -32.10 27.36
C VAL A 233 -35.31 -31.94 26.23
N ALA A 234 -34.93 -32.39 25.02
CA ALA A 234 -35.89 -32.51 23.93
C ALA A 234 -37.08 -33.32 24.44
N PRO A 235 -38.34 -32.84 24.27
CA PRO A 235 -39.49 -33.65 24.62
C PRO A 235 -39.37 -34.96 23.85
N ASP A 236 -39.41 -36.10 24.55
CA ASP A 236 -39.52 -37.43 23.95
C ASP A 236 -40.68 -37.37 22.95
N ASP A 237 -40.37 -37.26 21.67
CA ASP A 237 -41.31 -37.49 20.60
C ASP A 237 -41.50 -39.00 20.56
N GLY A 238 -42.38 -39.47 21.45
CA GLY A 238 -42.86 -40.84 21.51
C GLY A 238 -43.47 -41.25 20.17
N SER A 239 -42.59 -41.63 19.25
CA SER A 239 -42.87 -42.23 17.97
C SER A 239 -42.39 -43.66 18.09
N SER A 240 -43.27 -44.51 18.62
CA SER A 240 -43.21 -45.94 18.37
C SER A 240 -43.08 -46.17 16.87
N GLU A 241 -42.12 -46.99 16.43
CA GLU A 241 -42.21 -47.86 15.24
C GLU A 241 -40.94 -48.71 15.10
N ASP A 242 -41.06 -49.92 15.65
CA ASP A 242 -40.76 -51.21 15.03
C ASP A 242 -39.35 -51.56 14.49
N ASP A 243 -38.88 -52.67 15.06
CA ASP A 243 -37.83 -53.56 14.61
C ASP A 243 -37.88 -53.87 13.10
N GLY A 244 -36.72 -53.73 12.44
CA GLY A 244 -36.56 -54.10 11.03
C GLY A 244 -35.11 -54.29 10.62
N SER A 245 -34.44 -55.29 11.18
CA SER A 245 -33.15 -55.78 10.64
C SER A 245 -33.34 -56.31 9.21
N SER A 246 -32.52 -55.87 8.26
CA SER A 246 -32.13 -56.69 7.09
C SER A 246 -30.82 -56.25 6.45
N SER A 247 -29.97 -57.25 6.30
CA SER A 247 -28.64 -57.30 5.69
C SER A 247 -28.67 -57.40 4.15
N GLY A 248 -27.55 -57.01 3.51
CA GLY A 248 -27.19 -57.31 2.12
C GLY A 248 -27.15 -56.04 1.25
N GLY A 249 -26.23 -55.80 0.33
CA GLY A 249 -25.12 -56.53 -0.26
C GLY A 249 -24.51 -55.62 -1.34
N SER A 250 -23.26 -55.88 -1.71
CA SER A 250 -22.38 -55.07 -2.58
C SER A 250 -22.89 -54.78 -4.00
N GLY A 251 -22.39 -53.69 -4.61
CA GLY A 251 -22.44 -53.46 -6.06
C GLY A 251 -21.65 -52.22 -6.49
N SER A 252 -20.59 -52.45 -7.27
CA SER A 252 -19.65 -51.51 -7.91
C SER A 252 -20.16 -50.92 -9.23
N GLY A 253 -19.59 -49.78 -9.66
CA GLY A 253 -19.64 -49.24 -11.03
C GLY A 253 -20.11 -47.78 -11.03
N GLU A 254 -19.20 -46.81 -11.14
CA GLU A 254 -18.64 -46.24 -12.38
C GLU A 254 -19.53 -45.15 -12.99
N GLU A 255 -18.83 -44.10 -13.42
CA GLU A 255 -19.23 -42.76 -13.81
C GLU A 255 -20.38 -42.61 -14.82
N ASP A 256 -21.19 -41.57 -14.64
CA ASP A 256 -21.46 -40.63 -15.74
C ASP A 256 -21.98 -39.28 -15.26
N TYR A 257 -21.27 -38.25 -15.72
CA TYR A 257 -21.51 -36.84 -15.50
C TYR A 257 -22.58 -36.36 -16.48
N THR A 258 -23.66 -35.73 -16.01
CA THR A 258 -24.47 -34.84 -16.86
C THR A 258 -25.01 -33.67 -16.03
N PRO A 259 -24.81 -32.41 -16.48
CA PRO A 259 -25.15 -31.22 -15.71
C PRO A 259 -26.63 -30.88 -15.83
N GLY A 260 -27.29 -30.72 -14.69
CA GLY A 260 -28.68 -30.27 -14.62
C GLY A 260 -28.92 -29.50 -13.33
N ASP A 261 -29.17 -28.21 -13.49
CA ASP A 261 -29.69 -27.25 -12.51
C ASP A 261 -30.63 -27.87 -11.48
N LYS A 262 -30.25 -27.82 -10.20
CA LYS A 262 -31.19 -27.79 -9.07
C LYS A 262 -30.65 -26.94 -7.93
N GLY A 263 -31.28 -25.78 -7.73
CA GLY A 263 -31.17 -24.99 -6.51
C GLY A 263 -31.57 -25.83 -5.31
N GLY A 264 -30.64 -26.00 -4.38
CA GLY A 264 -30.90 -26.62 -3.09
C GLY A 264 -31.44 -25.59 -2.12
N CYS A 265 -32.62 -25.84 -1.56
CA CYS A 265 -33.07 -25.18 -0.33
C CYS A 265 -32.27 -25.74 0.86
N PRO A 266 -31.79 -24.88 1.78
CA PRO A 266 -31.19 -25.33 3.02
C PRO A 266 -32.24 -25.96 3.97
N PRO A 267 -31.81 -26.80 4.91
CA PRO A 267 -32.70 -27.51 5.82
C PRO A 267 -33.26 -26.54 6.88
N GLY A 268 -34.56 -26.23 6.80
CA GLY A 268 -35.26 -25.48 7.83
C GLY A 268 -36.41 -24.60 7.32
N GLY A 269 -37.60 -25.19 7.12
CA GLY A 269 -38.87 -24.48 7.25
C GLY A 269 -39.46 -23.83 6.00
N CYS A 270 -40.19 -24.60 5.19
CA CYS A 270 -41.26 -24.05 4.34
C CYS A 270 -42.61 -24.23 5.05
N TYR A 271 -43.16 -23.14 5.59
CA TYR A 271 -44.58 -23.09 5.92
C TYR A 271 -45.40 -23.28 4.63
N ASN A 272 -46.34 -24.24 4.65
CA ASN A 272 -47.33 -24.45 3.59
C ASN A 272 -48.47 -23.40 3.74
N PRO A 273 -49.05 -22.85 2.65
CA PRO A 273 -48.89 -23.28 1.25
C PRO A 273 -48.21 -22.29 0.31
N CYS A 274 -47.28 -22.83 -0.50
CA CYS A 274 -46.77 -22.19 -1.72
C CYS A 274 -47.79 -22.30 -2.87
N PRO A 275 -48.07 -21.21 -3.60
CA PRO A 275 -48.88 -21.26 -4.82
C PRO A 275 -48.16 -21.96 -5.98
N PRO A 276 -48.89 -22.47 -6.99
CA PRO A 276 -48.29 -23.19 -8.11
C PRO A 276 -47.47 -22.23 -8.98
N GLY A 277 -46.14 -22.33 -8.90
CA GLY A 277 -45.24 -21.51 -9.73
C GLY A 277 -43.76 -21.49 -9.31
N GLY A 278 -43.43 -21.72 -8.03
CA GLY A 278 -42.04 -21.75 -7.53
C GLY A 278 -41.29 -20.40 -7.61
N CYS A 279 -40.45 -20.11 -6.63
CA CYS A 279 -39.63 -18.88 -6.61
C CYS A 279 -38.57 -18.93 -7.73
N ARG A 280 -38.48 -17.86 -8.53
CA ARG A 280 -37.42 -17.63 -9.52
C ARG A 280 -36.14 -17.13 -8.87
#